data_AF-A0A9Q0FQQ0-F1
#
_entry.id   AF-A0A9Q0FQQ0-F1
#
_cell.length_a   1.000
_cell.length_b   1.000
_cell.length_c   1.000
_cell.angle_alpha   90.00
_cell.angle_beta   90.00
_cell.angle_gamma   90.00
#
_symmetry.space_group_name_H-M   'P 1'
#
loop_
_entity.id
_entity.type
_entity.pdbx_description
1 polymer ?
#
loop_
_entity_poly.entity_id
_entity_poly.type
_entity_poly.pdbx_seq_one_letter_code
_entity_poly.pdbx_strand_id
1 'polypeptide(L)'
;MGFGWKVARESEYLAIYDKKKSIMFAKKALVCPLLHKCIRLDVSPVYYSSNVAARSLDNCRFTLPVVSTVGPRVDDMECLRRYASWRQSLSEEAIREMVRMKIASQTQDLVSCRTMFEMYFNGARFKEELFDNVQYELKSFGLKIHYLDVDLKQFVDAPHRPSDTHHLKKPSILVDFCKALGNLITRIYCNLLSSGKLISFQRLNN
;
A
#
# COMPACT_ATOMS: atom_id res chain seq x y z
N MET A 1 22.47 -39.12 17.39
CA MET A 1 21.83 -37.88 16.92
C MET A 1 21.87 -36.87 18.07
N GLY A 2 22.85 -35.97 18.08
CA GLY A 2 23.13 -35.08 19.22
C GLY A 2 22.36 -33.76 19.17
N PHE A 3 22.29 -33.09 20.31
CA PHE A 3 21.83 -31.70 20.42
C PHE A 3 22.77 -30.79 19.62
N GLY A 4 22.20 -29.89 18.82
CA GLY A 4 22.96 -28.98 17.97
C GLY A 4 22.70 -27.52 18.34
N TRP A 5 23.76 -26.72 18.40
CA TRP A 5 23.62 -25.27 18.52
C TRP A 5 23.10 -24.68 17.22
N LYS A 6 22.06 -23.86 17.32
CA LYS A 6 21.61 -23.00 16.23
C LYS A 6 21.80 -21.55 16.62
N VAL A 7 22.28 -20.76 15.67
CA VAL A 7 22.46 -19.31 15.78
C VAL A 7 21.70 -18.68 14.62
N ALA A 8 20.90 -17.65 14.93
CA ALA A 8 20.22 -16.81 13.96
C ALA A 8 21.10 -15.61 13.58
N ARG A 9 20.88 -15.09 12.37
CA ARG A 9 21.50 -13.85 11.91
C ARG A 9 20.94 -12.62 12.65
N GLU A 10 21.55 -11.47 12.41
CA GLU A 10 21.17 -10.20 13.04
C GLU A 10 19.71 -9.83 12.78
N SER A 11 19.22 -10.00 11.56
CA SER A 11 17.82 -9.78 11.17
C SER A 11 16.91 -10.99 11.36
N GLU A 12 17.40 -12.09 11.95
CA GLU A 12 16.64 -13.33 12.08
C GLU A 12 16.37 -13.71 13.54
N TYR A 13 15.29 -14.44 13.79
CA TYR A 13 15.03 -15.10 15.07
C TYR A 13 14.85 -16.60 14.88
N LEU A 14 15.32 -17.40 15.84
CA LEU A 14 14.95 -18.81 15.91
C LEU A 14 13.60 -18.92 16.58
N ALA A 15 12.59 -19.36 15.84
CA ALA A 15 11.32 -19.80 16.42
C ALA A 15 11.39 -21.29 16.71
N ILE A 16 11.28 -21.64 17.98
CA ILE A 16 11.36 -23.00 18.50
C ILE A 16 9.96 -23.38 18.97
N TYR A 17 9.41 -24.41 18.34
CA TYR A 17 8.09 -24.94 18.65
C TYR A 17 8.25 -26.12 19.59
N ASP A 18 7.63 -26.00 20.76
CA ASP A 18 7.53 -27.10 21.71
C ASP A 18 6.29 -27.98 21.40
N LYS A 19 6.29 -29.21 21.90
CA LYS A 19 5.17 -30.16 21.77
C LYS A 19 3.86 -29.62 22.37
N LYS A 20 3.95 -28.70 23.33
CA LYS A 20 2.82 -27.99 23.95
C LYS A 20 2.30 -26.79 23.12
N LYS A 21 2.72 -26.65 21.86
CA LYS A 21 2.36 -25.55 20.93
C LYS A 21 2.80 -24.15 21.38
N SER A 22 3.63 -24.03 22.41
CA SER A 22 4.27 -22.76 22.75
C SER A 22 5.41 -22.46 21.78
N ILE A 23 5.53 -21.19 21.36
CA ILE A 23 6.60 -20.70 20.49
C ILE A 23 7.56 -19.88 21.35
N MET A 24 8.82 -20.29 21.38
CA MET A 24 9.92 -19.54 22.00
C MET A 24 10.78 -18.90 20.91
N PHE A 25 11.22 -17.66 21.15
CA PHE A 25 12.11 -16.93 20.26
C PHE A 25 13.48 -16.76 20.88
N ALA A 26 14.54 -17.07 20.14
CA ALA A 26 15.91 -16.91 20.60
C ALA A 26 16.86 -16.54 19.46
N LYS A 27 17.95 -15.83 19.76
CA LYS A 27 19.04 -15.59 18.80
C LYS A 27 20.01 -16.76 18.73
N LYS A 28 20.24 -17.43 19.86
CA LYS A 28 21.06 -18.63 19.98
C LYS A 28 20.35 -19.60 20.91
N ALA A 29 20.23 -20.86 20.50
CA ALA A 29 19.61 -21.88 21.31
C ALA A 29 20.18 -23.26 21.01
N LEU A 30 20.18 -24.12 22.03
CA LEU A 30 20.44 -25.53 21.88
C LEU A 30 19.12 -26.21 21.49
N VAL A 31 19.04 -26.73 20.26
CA VAL A 31 17.82 -27.33 19.73
C VAL A 31 17.98 -28.85 19.69
N CYS A 32 17.01 -29.55 20.27
CA CYS A 32 16.90 -31.00 20.18
C CYS A 32 16.06 -31.38 18.94
N PRO A 33 16.65 -32.01 17.90
CA PRO A 33 15.91 -32.36 16.69
C PRO A 33 14.75 -33.34 16.92
N LEU A 34 14.83 -34.15 17.99
CA LEU A 34 13.83 -35.17 18.32
C LEU A 34 12.59 -34.60 19.04
N LEU A 35 12.70 -33.43 19.67
CA LEU A 35 11.63 -32.86 20.51
C LEU A 35 11.08 -31.54 19.97
N HIS A 36 11.91 -30.74 19.29
CA HIS A 36 11.55 -29.37 18.90
C HIS A 36 11.66 -29.16 17.39
N LYS A 37 10.64 -28.55 16.79
CA LYS A 37 10.77 -27.98 15.44
C LYS A 37 11.37 -26.58 15.57
N CYS A 38 12.37 -26.26 14.75
CA CYS A 38 13.00 -24.94 14.77
C CYS A 38 13.05 -24.37 13.35
N ILE A 39 12.50 -23.16 13.20
CA ILE A 39 12.54 -22.39 11.95
C ILE A 39 13.29 -21.08 12.17
N ARG A 40 13.92 -20.58 11.12
CA ARG A 40 14.48 -19.22 11.09
C ARG A 40 13.41 -18.28 10.56
N LEU A 41 13.16 -17.21 11.30
CA LEU A 41 12.25 -16.14 10.92
C LEU A 41 13.07 -14.91 10.58
N ASP A 42 13.04 -14.51 9.32
CA ASP A 42 13.55 -13.20 8.91
C ASP A 42 12.53 -12.13 9.35
N VAL A 43 13.01 -11.11 10.06
CA VAL A 43 12.18 -9.96 10.47
C VAL A 43 12.40 -8.73 9.62
N SER A 44 13.19 -8.84 8.57
CA SER A 44 13.45 -7.74 7.63
C SER A 44 12.15 -7.33 6.92
N PRO A 45 11.89 -6.02 6.79
CA PRO A 45 10.75 -5.54 6.04
C PRO A 45 10.91 -5.83 4.55
N VAL A 46 9.82 -6.20 3.90
CA VAL A 46 9.76 -6.58 2.48
C VAL A 46 9.06 -5.49 1.69
N TYR A 47 9.59 -5.18 0.51
CA TYR A 47 9.00 -4.23 -0.44
C TYR A 47 7.94 -4.92 -1.32
N TYR A 48 6.78 -4.27 -1.44
CA TYR A 48 5.65 -4.69 -2.24
C TYR A 48 5.26 -3.59 -3.22
N SER A 49 4.94 -3.97 -4.45
CA SER A 49 4.44 -3.09 -5.50
C SER A 49 3.31 -3.81 -6.22
N SER A 50 2.16 -3.15 -6.32
CA SER A 50 0.95 -3.71 -6.92
C SER A 50 0.21 -2.64 -7.72
N ASN A 51 -0.26 -3.01 -8.92
CA ASN A 51 -1.14 -2.17 -9.73
C ASN A 51 -2.59 -2.64 -9.51
N VAL A 52 -3.34 -1.87 -8.74
CA VAL A 52 -4.70 -2.24 -8.30
C VAL A 52 -5.72 -1.70 -9.30
N ALA A 53 -6.34 -2.59 -10.08
CA ALA A 53 -7.48 -2.22 -10.89
C ALA A 53 -8.70 -1.96 -9.99
N ALA A 54 -9.31 -0.77 -10.10
CA ALA A 54 -10.41 -0.36 -9.24
C ALA A 54 -11.48 0.42 -10.02
N ARG A 55 -12.61 0.65 -9.35
CA ARG A 55 -13.72 1.44 -9.85
C ARG A 55 -14.13 2.43 -8.76
N SER A 56 -14.13 3.72 -9.09
CA SER A 56 -14.52 4.78 -8.16
C SER A 56 -16.04 4.89 -8.00
N LEU A 57 -16.46 5.72 -7.04
CA LEU A 57 -17.88 6.03 -6.77
C LEU A 57 -18.61 6.63 -7.99
N ASP A 58 -17.90 7.44 -8.78
CA ASP A 58 -18.35 8.01 -10.05
C ASP A 58 -18.22 7.04 -11.25
N ASN A 59 -18.00 5.74 -10.97
CA ASN A 59 -17.92 4.65 -11.93
C ASN A 59 -16.75 4.76 -12.93
N CYS A 60 -15.71 5.54 -12.61
CA CYS A 60 -14.49 5.59 -13.40
C CYS A 60 -13.65 4.33 -13.14
N ARG A 61 -13.22 3.64 -14.20
CA ARG A 61 -12.36 2.45 -14.12
C ARG A 61 -10.92 2.84 -14.41
N PHE A 62 -10.01 2.53 -13.51
CA PHE A 62 -8.59 2.86 -13.64
C PHE A 62 -7.73 1.87 -12.85
N THR A 63 -6.43 1.94 -13.07
CA THR A 63 -5.42 1.18 -12.31
C THR A 63 -4.64 2.12 -11.41
N LEU A 64 -4.51 1.75 -10.13
CA LEU A 64 -3.85 2.55 -9.11
C LEU A 64 -2.56 1.85 -8.64
N PRO A 65 -1.37 2.44 -8.88
CA PRO A 65 -0.12 1.93 -8.35
C PRO A 65 -0.04 2.14 -6.83
N VAL A 66 0.14 1.05 -6.10
CA VAL A 66 0.33 1.06 -4.65
C VAL A 66 1.67 0.40 -4.34
N VAL A 67 2.50 1.13 -3.60
CA VAL A 67 3.79 0.65 -3.11
C VAL A 67 3.78 0.64 -1.59
N SER A 68 4.32 -0.41 -0.99
CA SER A 68 4.37 -0.51 0.47
C SER A 68 5.56 -1.33 0.92
N THR A 69 5.97 -1.09 2.16
CA THR A 69 7.01 -1.84 2.85
C THR A 69 6.40 -2.42 4.10
N VAL A 70 6.31 -3.75 4.17
CA VAL A 70 5.62 -4.48 5.25
C VAL A 70 6.58 -5.48 5.88
N GLY A 71 6.59 -5.56 7.20
CA GLY A 71 7.41 -6.49 7.96
C GLY A 71 6.71 -6.98 9.22
N PRO A 72 7.22 -8.02 9.88
CA PRO A 72 6.68 -8.46 11.16
C PRO A 72 6.91 -7.42 12.26
N ARG A 73 5.94 -7.28 13.16
CA ARG A 73 6.07 -6.42 14.34
C ARG A 73 6.89 -7.15 15.42
N VAL A 74 8.17 -6.79 15.53
CA VAL A 74 9.12 -7.36 16.50
C VAL A 74 8.89 -6.84 17.92
N ASP A 75 8.32 -5.63 18.05
CA ASP A 75 8.09 -4.95 19.33
C ASP A 75 7.02 -5.64 20.20
N ASP A 76 6.16 -6.46 19.57
CA ASP A 76 5.07 -7.17 20.22
C ASP A 76 5.23 -8.68 20.03
N MET A 77 5.48 -9.37 21.13
CA MET A 77 5.69 -10.81 21.15
C MET A 77 4.46 -11.59 20.68
N GLU A 78 3.23 -11.08 20.87
CA GLU A 78 2.03 -11.74 20.34
C GLU A 78 1.97 -11.65 18.83
N CYS A 79 2.27 -10.47 18.28
CA CYS A 79 2.36 -10.27 16.82
C CYS A 79 3.41 -11.20 16.21
N LEU A 80 4.60 -11.29 16.82
CA LEU A 80 5.66 -12.17 16.34
C LEU A 80 5.26 -13.66 16.40
N ARG A 81 4.49 -14.08 17.41
CA ARG A 81 3.90 -15.44 17.49
C ARG A 81 2.91 -15.71 16.35
N ARG A 82 2.03 -14.75 16.03
CA ARG A 82 1.08 -14.89 14.91
C ARG A 82 1.83 -15.05 13.59
N TYR A 83 2.84 -14.22 13.34
CA TYR A 83 3.69 -14.30 12.15
C TYR A 83 4.44 -15.64 12.07
N ALA A 84 5.02 -16.11 13.18
CA ALA A 84 5.71 -17.39 13.24
C ALA A 84 4.78 -18.58 12.91
N SER A 85 3.56 -18.58 13.46
CA SER A 85 2.56 -19.61 13.18
C SER A 85 2.23 -19.68 11.67
N TRP A 86 2.08 -18.52 11.03
CA TRP A 86 1.88 -18.41 9.58
C TRP A 86 3.08 -18.92 8.80
N ARG A 87 4.29 -18.50 9.17
CA ARG A 87 5.53 -18.88 8.48
C ARG A 87 5.84 -20.37 8.56
N GLN A 88 5.35 -21.06 9.59
CA GLN A 88 5.45 -22.52 9.69
C GLN A 88 4.58 -23.25 8.67
N SER A 89 3.43 -22.66 8.31
CA SER A 89 2.36 -23.33 7.57
C SER A 89 2.34 -22.95 6.09
N LEU A 90 2.86 -21.78 5.74
CA LEU A 90 2.84 -21.23 4.38
C LEU A 90 4.24 -21.01 3.82
N SER A 91 4.37 -21.11 2.50
CA SER A 91 5.59 -20.69 1.80
C SER A 91 5.76 -19.18 1.85
N GLU A 92 6.96 -18.70 1.54
CA GLU A 92 7.23 -17.27 1.53
C GLU A 92 6.42 -16.55 0.44
N GLU A 93 6.28 -17.19 -0.71
CA GLU A 93 5.50 -16.71 -1.86
C GLU A 93 4.02 -16.59 -1.49
N ALA A 94 3.46 -17.58 -0.78
CA ALA A 94 2.08 -17.55 -0.34
C ALA A 94 1.81 -16.40 0.65
N ILE A 95 2.75 -16.14 1.57
CA ILE A 95 2.66 -14.99 2.49
C ILE A 95 2.74 -13.67 1.72
N ARG A 96 3.68 -13.57 0.76
CA ARG A 96 3.82 -12.38 -0.09
C ARG A 96 2.53 -12.11 -0.86
N GLU A 97 1.92 -13.14 -1.42
CA GLU A 97 0.68 -13.00 -2.17
C GLU A 97 -0.50 -12.61 -1.28
N MET A 98 -0.61 -13.20 -0.09
CA MET A 98 -1.63 -12.80 0.87
C MET A 98 -1.53 -11.31 1.24
N VAL A 99 -0.32 -10.82 1.52
CA VAL A 99 -0.10 -9.39 1.84
C VAL A 99 -0.50 -8.50 0.66
N ARG A 100 -0.12 -8.86 -0.57
CA ARG A 100 -0.54 -8.13 -1.78
C ARG A 100 -2.06 -8.11 -1.93
N MET A 101 -2.72 -9.25 -1.75
CA MET A 101 -4.18 -9.35 -1.85
C MET A 101 -4.89 -8.49 -0.81
N LYS A 102 -4.39 -8.45 0.43
CA LYS A 102 -4.97 -7.61 1.49
C LYS A 102 -4.84 -6.12 1.17
N ILE A 103 -3.66 -5.68 0.72
CA ILE A 103 -3.46 -4.29 0.28
C ILE A 103 -4.38 -3.96 -0.89
N ALA A 104 -4.46 -4.82 -1.90
CA ALA A 104 -5.28 -4.61 -3.09
C ALA A 104 -6.78 -4.53 -2.76
N SER A 105 -7.28 -5.45 -1.93
CA SER A 105 -8.68 -5.46 -1.50
C SER A 105 -9.05 -4.17 -0.77
N GLN A 106 -8.27 -3.77 0.24
CA GLN A 106 -8.56 -2.54 1.00
C GLN A 106 -8.46 -1.28 0.14
N THR A 107 -7.55 -1.29 -0.84
CA THR A 107 -7.46 -0.20 -1.82
C THR A 107 -8.72 -0.13 -2.68
N GLN A 108 -9.19 -1.25 -3.22
CA GLN A 108 -10.40 -1.30 -4.04
C GLN A 108 -11.64 -0.87 -3.26
N ASP A 109 -11.77 -1.35 -2.02
CA ASP A 109 -12.88 -1.03 -1.14
C ASP A 109 -12.93 0.48 -0.85
N LEU A 110 -11.78 1.09 -0.52
CA LEU A 110 -11.69 2.53 -0.26
C LEU A 110 -11.97 3.36 -1.53
N VAL A 111 -11.41 2.96 -2.67
CA VAL A 111 -11.63 3.64 -3.96
C VAL A 111 -13.11 3.62 -4.34
N SER A 112 -13.80 2.50 -4.11
CA SER A 112 -15.23 2.36 -4.47
C SER A 112 -16.14 3.36 -3.74
N CYS A 113 -15.72 3.84 -2.58
CA CYS A 113 -16.45 4.78 -1.74
C CYS A 113 -16.05 6.25 -1.98
N ARG A 114 -15.17 6.53 -2.93
CA ARG A 114 -14.63 7.87 -3.19
C ARG A 114 -14.75 8.25 -4.66
N THR A 115 -14.91 9.53 -4.93
CA THR A 115 -14.85 10.03 -6.31
C THR A 115 -13.40 10.20 -6.75
N MET A 116 -13.14 10.11 -8.06
CA MET A 116 -11.82 10.40 -8.62
C MET A 116 -11.29 11.77 -8.23
N PHE A 117 -12.18 12.77 -8.24
CA PHE A 117 -11.87 14.13 -7.86
C PHE A 117 -11.43 14.23 -6.40
N GLU A 118 -12.18 13.63 -5.47
CA GLU A 118 -11.84 13.65 -4.05
C GLU A 118 -10.50 12.97 -3.78
N MET A 119 -10.22 11.84 -4.42
CA MET A 119 -8.92 11.16 -4.29
C MET A 119 -7.77 12.04 -4.80
N TYR A 120 -7.95 12.75 -5.91
CA TYR A 120 -6.91 13.62 -6.48
C TYR A 120 -6.65 14.85 -5.60
N PHE A 121 -7.71 15.55 -5.16
CA PHE A 121 -7.57 16.78 -4.38
C PHE A 121 -7.23 16.52 -2.90
N ASN A 122 -7.70 15.40 -2.35
CA ASN A 122 -7.49 15.03 -0.95
C ASN A 122 -6.66 13.74 -0.81
N GLY A 123 -5.59 13.64 -1.60
CA GLY A 123 -4.76 12.45 -1.66
C GLY A 123 -4.05 12.10 -0.34
N ALA A 124 -3.75 13.08 0.51
CA ALA A 124 -3.16 12.83 1.82
C ALA A 124 -4.11 12.05 2.73
N ARG A 125 -5.36 12.52 2.85
CA ARG A 125 -6.40 11.83 3.64
C ARG A 125 -6.69 10.44 3.10
N PHE A 126 -6.72 10.28 1.78
CA PHE A 126 -6.89 8.97 1.15
C PHE A 126 -5.77 8.00 1.55
N LYS A 127 -4.51 8.45 1.53
CA LYS A 127 -3.36 7.62 1.92
C LYS A 127 -3.38 7.25 3.40
N GLU A 128 -3.76 8.18 4.27
CA GLU A 128 -3.91 7.93 5.71
C GLU A 128 -5.01 6.90 5.99
N GLU A 129 -6.20 7.07 5.42
CA GLU A 129 -7.32 6.14 5.58
C GLU A 129 -6.97 4.75 5.03
N LEU A 130 -6.27 4.69 3.88
CA LEU A 130 -5.79 3.42 3.33
C LEU A 130 -4.76 2.76 4.24
N PHE A 131 -3.81 3.53 4.78
CA PHE A 131 -2.80 3.03 5.71
C PHE A 131 -3.48 2.36 6.93
N ASP A 132 -4.46 3.03 7.53
CA ASP A 132 -5.16 2.53 8.71
C ASP A 132 -5.95 1.25 8.41
N ASN A 133 -6.68 1.23 7.29
CA ASN A 133 -7.46 0.05 6.87
C ASN A 133 -6.55 -1.17 6.61
N VAL A 134 -5.45 -0.98 5.88
CA VAL A 134 -4.49 -2.06 5.62
C VAL A 134 -3.78 -2.49 6.90
N GLN A 135 -3.39 -1.55 7.77
CA GLN A 135 -2.72 -1.86 9.02
C GLN A 135 -3.65 -2.63 9.98
N TYR A 136 -4.94 -2.33 9.99
CA TYR A 136 -5.95 -3.08 10.74
C TYR A 136 -6.01 -4.55 10.30
N GLU A 137 -6.12 -4.80 8.99
CA GLU A 137 -6.13 -6.15 8.42
C GLU A 137 -4.83 -6.92 8.73
N LEU A 138 -3.68 -6.26 8.52
CA LEU A 138 -2.36 -6.87 8.70
C LEU A 138 -2.01 -7.18 10.16
N LYS A 139 -2.63 -6.49 11.12
CA LYS A 139 -2.45 -6.74 12.56
C LYS A 139 -2.86 -8.16 12.96
N SER A 140 -3.86 -8.75 12.29
CA SER A 140 -4.28 -10.13 12.53
C SER A 140 -3.16 -11.15 12.23
N PHE A 141 -2.26 -10.81 11.30
CA PHE A 141 -1.12 -11.63 10.90
C PHE A 141 0.18 -11.29 11.65
N GLY A 142 0.13 -10.30 12.56
CA GLY A 142 1.32 -9.82 13.27
C GLY A 142 2.27 -8.99 12.41
N LEU A 143 1.76 -8.41 11.32
CA LEU A 143 2.52 -7.59 10.39
C LEU A 143 2.27 -6.08 10.66
N LYS A 144 3.27 -5.27 10.37
CA LYS A 144 3.22 -3.81 10.40
C LYS A 144 3.67 -3.20 9.08
N ILE A 145 3.03 -2.10 8.71
CA ILE A 145 3.42 -1.26 7.59
C ILE A 145 4.49 -0.29 8.09
N HIS A 146 5.63 -0.26 7.41
CA HIS A 146 6.69 0.73 7.64
C HIS A 146 6.52 1.95 6.74
N TYR A 147 6.02 1.72 5.53
CA TYR A 147 5.80 2.75 4.53
C TYR A 147 4.68 2.29 3.59
N LEU A 148 3.81 3.21 3.19
CA LEU A 148 2.79 2.99 2.18
C LEU A 148 2.62 4.28 1.39
N ASP A 149 2.61 4.15 0.07
CA ASP A 149 2.33 5.26 -0.82
C ASP A 149 1.49 4.80 -2.01
N VAL A 150 0.73 5.77 -2.52
CA VAL A 150 -0.18 5.59 -3.63
C VAL A 150 0.07 6.68 -4.66
N ASP A 151 0.32 6.27 -5.91
CA ASP A 151 0.48 7.24 -6.99
C ASP A 151 -0.88 7.66 -7.55
N LEU A 152 -1.37 8.80 -7.07
CA LEU A 152 -2.65 9.39 -7.49
C LEU A 152 -2.52 10.27 -8.75
N LYS A 153 -1.31 10.41 -9.31
CA LYS A 153 -1.07 11.24 -10.51
C LYS A 153 -1.10 10.42 -11.80
N GLN A 154 -1.02 9.09 -11.70
CA GLN A 154 -0.96 8.18 -12.83
C GLN A 154 -2.18 7.26 -12.87
N PHE A 155 -3.30 7.76 -13.41
CA PHE A 155 -4.43 6.89 -13.75
C PHE A 155 -4.15 6.21 -15.08
N VAL A 156 -3.90 4.90 -15.05
CA VAL A 156 -3.81 4.08 -16.26
C VAL A 156 -5.19 3.49 -16.53
N ASP A 157 -5.71 3.65 -17.75
CA ASP A 157 -6.97 3.04 -18.14
C ASP A 157 -6.93 1.52 -17.94
N ALA A 158 -7.93 0.97 -17.25
CA ALA A 158 -8.07 -0.46 -17.13
C ALA A 158 -8.51 -1.07 -18.49
N PRO A 159 -8.01 -2.25 -18.88
CA PRO A 159 -8.40 -2.88 -20.14
C PRO A 159 -9.92 -3.08 -20.20
N HIS A 160 -10.53 -2.55 -21.27
CA HIS A 160 -11.98 -2.59 -21.46
C HIS A 160 -12.43 -4.03 -21.77
N ARG A 161 -13.41 -4.56 -21.02
CA ARG A 161 -14.11 -5.79 -21.41
C ARG A 161 -15.14 -5.48 -22.51
N PRO A 162 -15.25 -6.28 -23.59
CA PRO A 162 -16.05 -5.95 -24.76
C PRO A 162 -17.59 -6.03 -24.59
N SER A 163 -18.11 -6.17 -23.36
CA SER A 163 -19.55 -6.31 -23.11
C SER A 163 -20.30 -5.00 -22.81
N ASP A 164 -19.61 -3.87 -22.72
CA ASP A 164 -20.22 -2.57 -22.36
C ASP A 164 -20.31 -1.63 -23.59
N THR A 165 -20.96 -2.09 -24.67
CA THR A 165 -21.31 -1.20 -25.79
C THR A 165 -22.72 -0.64 -25.59
N HIS A 166 -22.85 0.45 -24.83
CA HIS A 166 -23.83 1.51 -25.10
C HIS A 166 -23.43 2.79 -24.36
N HIS A 167 -22.96 3.76 -25.14
CA HIS A 167 -22.92 5.20 -24.83
C HIS A 167 -22.17 5.66 -23.58
N LEU A 168 -20.84 5.77 -23.70
CA LEU A 168 -20.13 7.00 -23.29
C LEU A 168 -18.82 7.10 -24.09
N LYS A 169 -18.96 7.56 -25.32
CA LYS A 169 -17.86 8.28 -25.97
C LYS A 169 -17.77 9.59 -25.20
N LYS A 170 -16.71 9.85 -24.40
CA LYS A 170 -16.13 11.18 -24.15
C LYS A 170 -14.95 11.15 -23.15
N PRO A 171 -14.10 12.20 -23.16
CA PRO A 171 -12.65 12.13 -23.28
C PRO A 171 -11.96 12.30 -21.93
N SER A 172 -10.65 12.54 -21.97
CA SER A 172 -9.80 13.12 -20.92
C SER A 172 -10.32 14.49 -20.43
N ILE A 173 -11.55 14.55 -19.91
CA ILE A 173 -12.25 15.75 -19.45
C ILE A 173 -11.41 16.52 -18.43
N LEU A 174 -10.66 15.83 -17.56
CA LEU A 174 -9.80 16.51 -16.60
C LEU A 174 -8.63 17.26 -17.27
N VAL A 175 -8.00 16.66 -18.28
CA VAL A 175 -6.88 17.27 -19.02
C VAL A 175 -7.39 18.41 -19.91
N ASP A 176 -8.55 18.22 -20.54
CA ASP A 176 -9.18 19.23 -21.39
C ASP A 176 -9.72 20.40 -20.55
N PHE A 177 -10.25 20.13 -19.36
CA PHE A 177 -10.71 21.16 -18.42
C PHE A 177 -9.55 21.95 -17.82
N CYS A 178 -8.45 21.28 -17.44
CA CYS A 178 -7.23 21.96 -17.00
C CYS A 178 -6.62 22.82 -18.12
N LYS A 179 -6.59 22.34 -19.37
CA LYS A 179 -6.15 23.14 -20.53
C LYS A 179 -7.10 24.31 -20.81
N ALA A 180 -8.41 24.10 -20.70
CA ALA A 180 -9.40 25.15 -20.91
C ALA A 180 -9.31 26.25 -19.85
N LEU A 181 -9.14 25.88 -18.57
CA LEU A 181 -8.92 26.83 -17.48
C LEU A 181 -7.60 27.59 -17.65
N GLY A 182 -6.50 26.89 -17.99
CA GLY A 182 -5.21 27.53 -18.26
C GLY A 182 -5.29 28.55 -19.40
N ASN A 183 -5.99 28.21 -20.48
CA ASN A 183 -6.21 29.11 -21.61
C ASN A 183 -7.12 30.29 -21.25
N LEU A 184 -8.13 30.09 -20.41
CA LEU A 184 -9.01 31.16 -19.95
C LEU A 184 -8.27 32.16 -19.05
N ILE A 185 -7.47 31.65 -18.10
CA ILE A 185 -6.62 32.49 -17.24
C ILE A 185 -5.63 33.28 -18.09
N THR A 186 -4.97 32.64 -19.06
CA THR A 186 -4.03 33.31 -19.98
C THR A 186 -4.73 34.38 -20.80
N ARG A 187 -5.93 34.12 -21.31
CA ARG A 187 -6.73 35.11 -22.06
C ARG A 187 -7.18 36.29 -21.21
N ILE A 188 -7.60 36.04 -19.97
CA ILE A 188 -7.98 37.10 -19.02
C ILE A 188 -6.74 37.96 -18.70
N TYR A 189 -5.59 37.33 -18.46
CA TYR A 189 -4.34 38.04 -18.18
C TYR A 189 -3.88 38.90 -19.37
N CYS A 190 -3.93 38.36 -20.59
CA CYS A 190 -3.60 39.09 -21.82
C CYS A 190 -4.58 40.25 -22.09
N ASN A 191 -5.88 40.07 -21.84
CA ASN A 191 -6.88 41.15 -22.01
C ASN A 191 -6.76 42.25 -20.95
N LEU A 192 -6.33 41.90 -19.73
CA LEU A 192 -6.04 42.88 -18.68
C LEU A 192 -4.75 43.68 -18.95
N LEU A 193 -3.75 43.04 -19.58
CA LEU A 193 -2.53 43.70 -20.06
C LEU A 193 -2.80 44.66 -21.23
N SER A 194 -3.61 44.27 -22.22
CA SER A 194 -3.89 45.08 -23.40
C SER A 194 -4.89 46.22 -23.18
N SER A 195 -5.70 46.16 -22.12
CA SER A 195 -6.65 47.22 -21.74
C SER A 195 -6.06 48.31 -20.82
N GLY A 196 -4.76 48.26 -20.53
CA GLY A 196 -4.07 49.27 -19.71
C GLY A 196 -4.54 49.34 -18.25
N LYS A 197 -5.29 48.34 -17.76
CA LYS A 197 -5.89 48.30 -16.42
C LYS A 197 -5.06 47.58 -15.36
N LEU A 198 -3.84 47.16 -15.68
CA LEU A 198 -2.90 46.66 -14.67
C LEU A 198 -2.20 47.85 -13.99
N ILE A 199 -2.85 48.34 -12.94
CA ILE A 199 -2.15 49.09 -11.89
C ILE A 199 -1.21 48.09 -11.19
N SER A 200 0.04 48.50 -11.08
CA SER A 200 1.16 47.80 -10.46
C SER A 200 0.78 46.92 -9.25
N PHE A 201 0.90 45.61 -9.38
CA PHE A 201 1.10 44.73 -8.22
C PHE A 201 2.54 44.91 -7.75
N GLN A 202 2.76 45.86 -6.83
CA GLN A 202 3.98 45.87 -6.04
C GLN A 202 4.01 44.60 -5.18
N ARG A 203 5.04 43.79 -5.43
CA ARG A 203 5.73 42.89 -4.49
C ARG A 203 5.18 42.93 -3.06
N LEU A 204 4.37 41.93 -2.68
CA LEU A 204 4.28 41.46 -1.31
C LEU A 204 5.15 40.21 -1.19
N ASN A 205 6.46 40.46 -1.05
CA ASN A 205 7.39 39.55 -0.39
C ASN A 205 7.95 40.33 0.79
N ASN A 206 7.37 40.09 1.96
CA ASN A 206 8.03 40.03 3.25
C ASN A 206 7.18 39.12 4.14
#